data_AF-S2Y2A6-F1
#
_entry.id   AF-S2Y2A6-F1
#
_cell.length_a   1.000
_cell.length_b   1.000
_cell.length_c   1.000
_cell.angle_alpha   90.00
_cell.angle_beta   90.00
_cell.angle_gamma   90.00
#
_symmetry.space_group_name_H-M   'P 1'
#
loop_
_entity.id
_entity.type
_entity.pdbx_description
1 polymer ?
#
loop_
_entity_poly.entity_id
_entity_poly.type
_entity_poly.pdbx_seq_one_letter_code
_entity_poly.pdbx_strand_id
1 'polypeptide(L)'
;MNNLVEMWEFQLDEIEHGRADAKTFMRKVEQYATGIVEEAKTLKVGAIDFEESLGNCPGCGEPIRQSEKRYFCSSASGCTFYIWKTQYFKNVTPKMLAMLLTKKKTNTLSFKSKTGTYKAVLTLEMPVTEGQLVRVFK
;
A
#
# COMPACT_ATOMS: atom_id res chain seq x y z
N MET A 1 -30.87 -4.00 -13.19
CA MET A 1 -29.86 -3.15 -12.54
C MET A 1 -29.63 -2.01 -13.50
N ASN A 2 -30.14 -0.81 -13.19
CA ASN A 2 -30.01 0.34 -14.09
C ASN A 2 -28.63 0.98 -13.89
N ASN A 3 -27.92 1.23 -14.98
CA ASN A 3 -26.63 1.90 -14.99
C ASN A 3 -26.84 3.39 -14.64
N LEU A 4 -26.04 3.94 -13.72
CA LEU A 4 -26.16 5.33 -13.27
C LEU A 4 -26.05 6.33 -14.44
N VAL A 5 -25.26 5.99 -15.46
CA VAL A 5 -25.11 6.81 -16.67
C VAL A 5 -26.42 6.85 -17.46
N GLU A 6 -27.07 5.71 -17.68
CA GLU A 6 -28.35 5.62 -18.41
C GLU A 6 -29.47 6.42 -17.71
N MET A 7 -29.49 6.41 -16.37
CA MET A 7 -30.47 7.18 -15.60
C MET A 7 -30.28 8.69 -15.75
N TRP A 8 -29.03 9.16 -15.83
CA TRP A 8 -28.73 10.58 -15.94
C TRP A 8 -29.04 11.11 -17.33
N GLU A 9 -28.65 10.37 -18.37
CA GLU A 9 -28.99 10.70 -19.77
C GLU A 9 -30.51 10.78 -19.97
N PHE A 10 -31.26 9.83 -19.42
CA PHE A 10 -32.73 9.85 -19.47
C PHE A 10 -33.33 11.08 -18.76
N GLN A 11 -32.78 11.49 -17.61
CA GLN A 11 -33.28 12.67 -16.90
C GLN A 11 -32.90 13.98 -17.59
N LEU A 12 -31.76 14.03 -18.27
CA LEU A 12 -31.37 15.20 -19.07
C LEU A 12 -32.26 15.34 -20.31
N ASP A 13 -32.61 14.24 -20.98
CA ASP A 13 -33.59 14.24 -22.10
C ASP A 13 -34.96 14.76 -21.65
N GLU A 14 -35.45 14.32 -20.49
CA GLU A 14 -36.72 14.81 -19.95
C GLU A 14 -36.67 16.31 -19.60
N ILE A 15 -35.53 16.83 -19.14
CA ILE A 15 -35.33 18.27 -18.88
C ILE A 15 -35.32 19.06 -20.20
N GLU A 16 -34.61 18.58 -21.22
CA GLU A 16 -34.56 19.22 -22.54
C GLU A 16 -35.97 19.38 -23.14
N HIS A 17 -36.82 18.36 -22.98
CA HIS A 17 -38.20 18.37 -23.42
C HIS A 17 -39.17 19.09 -22.46
N GLY A 18 -38.68 19.71 -21.38
CA GLY A 18 -39.51 20.41 -20.40
C GLY A 18 -40.42 19.50 -19.56
N ARG A 19 -40.17 18.19 -19.56
CA ARG A 19 -40.90 17.15 -18.83
C ARG A 19 -40.35 16.93 -17.41
N ALA A 20 -39.17 17.44 -17.11
CA ALA A 20 -38.55 17.38 -15.79
C ALA A 20 -37.93 18.74 -15.36
N ASP A 21 -37.82 18.93 -14.04
CA ASP A 21 -37.26 20.14 -13.44
C ASP A 21 -35.74 20.03 -13.22
N ALA A 22 -34.99 20.93 -13.85
CA ALA A 22 -33.53 20.98 -13.75
C ALA A 22 -33.04 21.19 -12.31
N LYS A 23 -33.77 21.96 -11.50
CA LYS A 23 -33.39 22.22 -10.11
C LYS A 23 -33.48 20.96 -9.26
N THR A 24 -34.50 20.15 -9.48
CA THR A 24 -34.68 18.86 -8.82
C THR A 24 -33.60 17.87 -9.22
N PHE A 25 -33.18 17.86 -10.48
CA PHE A 25 -32.04 17.06 -10.94
C PHE A 25 -30.73 17.47 -10.25
N MET A 26 -30.40 18.76 -10.25
CA MET A 26 -29.18 19.26 -9.61
C MET A 26 -29.12 18.92 -8.12
N ARG A 27 -30.24 18.99 -7.40
CA ARG A 27 -30.30 18.55 -6.00
C ARG A 27 -29.97 17.06 -5.82
N LYS A 28 -30.38 16.21 -6.76
CA LYS A 28 -30.03 14.77 -6.73
C LYS A 28 -28.54 14.56 -6.97
N VAL A 29 -27.93 15.34 -7.87
CA VAL A 29 -26.48 15.32 -8.13
C VAL A 29 -25.71 15.71 -6.86
N GLU A 30 -26.12 16.79 -6.19
CA GLU A 30 -25.52 17.22 -4.92
C GLU A 30 -25.62 16.13 -3.83
N GLN A 31 -26.80 15.50 -3.70
CA GLN A 31 -27.02 14.42 -2.75
C GLN A 31 -26.15 13.20 -3.05
N TYR A 32 -26.04 12.82 -4.32
CA TYR A 32 -25.20 11.71 -4.75
C TYR A 32 -23.72 11.97 -4.47
N ALA A 33 -23.22 13.17 -4.83
CA ALA A 33 -21.84 13.58 -4.55
C ALA A 33 -21.55 13.60 -3.04
N THR A 34 -22.49 14.11 -2.23
CA THR A 34 -22.37 14.12 -0.77
C THR A 34 -22.31 12.70 -0.21
N GLY A 35 -23.12 11.77 -0.73
CA GLY A 35 -23.10 10.36 -0.34
C GLY A 35 -21.72 9.72 -0.56
N ILE A 36 -21.11 9.95 -1.73
CA ILE A 36 -19.75 9.45 -2.02
C ILE A 36 -18.73 9.99 -1.02
N VAL A 37 -18.80 11.29 -0.69
CA VAL A 37 -17.87 11.92 0.26
C VAL A 37 -18.01 11.33 1.66
N GLU A 38 -19.24 11.11 2.13
CA GLU A 38 -19.48 10.50 3.45
C GLU A 38 -19.05 9.04 3.49
N GLU A 39 -19.34 8.25 2.44
CA GLU A 39 -18.83 6.88 2.33
C GLU A 39 -17.30 6.85 2.35
N ALA A 40 -16.64 7.72 1.57
CA ALA A 40 -15.18 7.82 1.52
C ALA A 40 -14.54 8.15 2.87
N LYS A 41 -15.16 9.02 3.68
CA LYS A 41 -14.69 9.32 5.05
C LYS A 41 -14.69 8.11 5.98
N THR A 42 -15.57 7.13 5.75
CA THR A 42 -15.65 5.91 6.56
C THR A 42 -14.66 4.83 6.12
N LEU A 43 -14.13 4.93 4.89
CA LEU A 43 -13.15 3.98 4.38
C LEU A 43 -11.82 4.17 5.10
N LYS A 44 -11.41 3.16 5.87
CA LYS A 44 -10.01 3.01 6.31
C LYS A 44 -9.17 2.53 5.13
N VAL A 45 -8.93 3.40 4.16
CA VAL A 45 -7.89 3.17 3.17
C VAL A 45 -6.58 3.23 3.93
N GLY A 46 -5.92 2.08 4.13
CA GLY A 46 -4.63 2.03 4.80
C GLY A 46 -3.72 3.04 4.12
N ALA A 47 -3.24 4.03 4.89
CA ALA A 47 -2.46 5.14 4.38
C ALA A 47 -1.35 4.59 3.48
N ILE A 48 -1.44 4.83 2.18
CA ILE A 48 -0.27 4.83 1.34
C ILE A 48 0.42 6.13 1.73
N ASP A 49 1.29 6.05 2.74
CA ASP A 49 2.15 7.16 3.09
C ASP A 49 2.93 7.51 1.83
N PHE A 50 2.61 8.68 1.26
CA PHE A 50 3.44 9.35 0.27
C PHE A 50 4.70 9.92 0.93
N GLU A 51 5.27 9.19 1.90
CA GLU A 51 6.52 9.54 2.57
C GLU A 51 7.71 9.42 1.61
N GLU A 52 8.76 10.16 1.96
CA GLU A 52 10.08 10.12 1.34
C GLU A 52 10.53 8.68 1.04
N SER A 53 11.20 8.53 -0.10
CA SER A 53 11.83 7.27 -0.49
C SER A 53 12.66 6.69 0.66
N LEU A 54 12.40 5.43 1.01
CA LEU A 54 13.15 4.72 2.06
C LEU A 54 14.47 4.11 1.54
N GLY A 55 14.89 4.53 0.35
CA GLY A 55 16.06 4.03 -0.39
C GLY A 55 15.70 3.40 -1.73
N ASN A 56 16.73 2.97 -2.46
CA ASN A 56 16.59 2.43 -3.81
C ASN A 56 16.41 0.91 -3.79
N CYS A 57 15.55 0.42 -4.69
CA CYS A 57 15.31 -1.01 -4.87
C CYS A 57 16.60 -1.71 -5.32
N PRO A 58 17.01 -2.80 -4.66
CA PRO A 58 18.23 -3.52 -5.04
C PRO A 58 18.07 -4.33 -6.33
N GLY A 59 16.83 -4.50 -6.84
CA GLY A 59 16.54 -5.24 -8.07
C GLY A 59 16.49 -4.35 -9.31
N CYS A 60 15.91 -3.13 -9.22
CA CYS A 60 15.70 -2.25 -10.37
C CYS A 60 16.13 -0.79 -10.17
N GLY A 61 16.59 -0.41 -8.97
CA GLY A 61 17.02 0.96 -8.66
C GLY A 61 15.89 1.93 -8.29
N GLU A 62 14.64 1.63 -8.63
CA GLU A 62 13.48 2.49 -8.34
C GLU A 62 13.24 2.68 -6.83
N PRO A 63 12.62 3.78 -6.39
CA PRO A 63 12.36 4.05 -4.98
C PRO A 63 11.58 2.93 -4.26
N ILE A 64 11.96 2.64 -3.02
CA ILE A 64 11.17 1.81 -2.11
C ILE A 64 10.18 2.68 -1.34
N ARG A 65 8.94 2.22 -1.29
CA ARG A 65 7.85 2.78 -0.49
C ARG A 65 7.42 1.80 0.60
N GLN A 66 6.53 2.25 1.47
CA GLN A 66 5.97 1.41 2.53
C GLN A 66 4.44 1.43 2.57
N SER A 67 3.89 0.33 3.05
CA SER A 67 2.54 0.27 3.60
C SER A 67 2.62 -0.14 5.07
N GLU A 68 1.47 -0.29 5.73
CA GLU A 68 1.42 -0.80 7.10
C GLU A 68 2.17 -2.15 7.27
N LYS A 69 2.11 -3.03 6.26
CA LYS A 69 2.59 -4.42 6.37
C LYS A 69 3.94 -4.69 5.72
N ARG A 70 4.33 -3.91 4.71
CA ARG A 70 5.51 -4.24 3.87
C ARG A 70 6.25 -3.00 3.37
N TYR A 71 7.53 -3.21 3.04
CA TYR A 71 8.30 -2.33 2.17
C TYR A 71 8.27 -2.91 0.75
N PHE A 72 8.09 -2.08 -0.27
CA PHE A 72 7.92 -2.56 -1.65
C PHE A 72 8.51 -1.58 -2.67
N CYS A 73 8.95 -2.12 -3.81
CA CYS A 73 9.42 -1.32 -4.93
C CYS A 73 8.25 -0.55 -5.57
N SER A 74 8.47 0.73 -5.90
CA SER A 74 7.47 1.60 -6.54
C SER A 74 7.39 1.47 -8.07
N SER A 75 8.25 0.65 -8.67
CA SER A 75 8.33 0.48 -10.13
C SER A 75 6.99 0.03 -10.73
N ALA A 76 6.55 0.74 -11.78
CA ALA A 76 5.42 0.33 -12.61
C ALA A 76 5.81 -0.72 -13.68
N SER A 77 7.11 -0.97 -13.88
CA SER A 77 7.64 -1.82 -14.96
C SER A 77 7.83 -3.29 -14.54
N GLY A 78 7.06 -3.77 -13.57
CA GLY A 78 7.01 -5.20 -13.21
C GLY A 78 8.00 -5.67 -12.13
N CYS A 79 8.71 -4.78 -11.44
CA CYS A 79 9.54 -5.19 -10.30
C CYS A 79 8.66 -5.64 -9.13
N THR A 80 8.77 -6.91 -8.73
CA THR A 80 7.98 -7.51 -7.64
C THR A 80 8.69 -7.52 -6.29
N PHE A 81 9.77 -6.73 -6.14
CA PHE A 81 10.50 -6.67 -4.88
C PHE A 81 9.62 -6.15 -3.74
N TYR A 82 9.51 -6.92 -2.67
CA TYR A 82 8.97 -6.47 -1.39
C TYR A 82 9.61 -7.24 -0.24
N ILE A 83 9.52 -6.72 0.98
CA ILE A 83 9.79 -7.45 2.22
C ILE A 83 8.73 -7.14 3.26
N TRP A 84 8.41 -8.11 4.11
CA TRP A 84 7.48 -7.90 5.22
C TRP A 84 8.12 -7.05 6.33
N LYS A 85 7.34 -6.13 6.92
CA LYS A 85 7.76 -5.35 8.10
C LYS A 85 7.86 -6.22 9.35
N THR A 86 7.10 -7.30 9.44
CA THR A 86 7.16 -8.23 10.57
C THR A 86 7.66 -9.58 10.09
N GLN A 87 8.84 -9.99 10.58
CA GLN A 87 9.46 -11.26 10.24
C GLN A 87 10.07 -11.88 11.49
N TYR A 88 9.90 -13.18 11.69
CA TYR A 88 10.45 -13.89 12.84
C TYR A 88 10.14 -13.22 14.19
N PHE A 89 8.92 -12.68 14.33
CA PHE A 89 8.46 -11.92 15.49
C PHE A 89 9.29 -10.66 15.80
N LYS A 90 9.93 -10.08 14.77
CA LYS A 90 10.64 -8.80 14.82
C LYS A 90 10.06 -7.84 13.82
N ASN A 91 9.99 -6.58 14.22
CA ASN A 91 9.68 -5.48 13.34
C ASN A 91 10.98 -5.01 12.64
N VAL A 92 10.97 -5.00 11.31
CA VAL A 92 12.00 -4.43 10.46
C VAL A 92 11.75 -2.93 10.38
N THR A 93 12.54 -2.16 11.13
CA THR A 93 12.43 -0.71 11.17
C THR A 93 13.01 -0.06 9.90
N PRO A 94 12.68 1.20 9.59
CA PRO A 94 13.29 1.92 8.46
C PRO A 94 14.83 1.95 8.52
N LYS A 95 15.40 2.06 9.73
CA LYS A 95 16.85 1.97 9.94
C LYS A 95 17.41 0.59 9.57
N MET A 96 16.70 -0.49 9.90
CA MET A 96 17.09 -1.84 9.50
C MET A 96 16.96 -2.02 7.99
N LEU A 97 15.91 -1.49 7.37
CA LEU A 97 15.75 -1.47 5.91
C LEU A 97 16.95 -0.78 5.25
N ALA A 98 17.32 0.43 5.69
CA ALA A 98 18.48 1.14 5.15
C ALA A 98 19.78 0.30 5.25
N MET A 99 19.99 -0.43 6.34
CA MET A 99 21.11 -1.35 6.48
C MET A 99 21.03 -2.55 5.53
N LEU A 100 19.83 -3.11 5.32
CA LEU A 100 19.62 -4.21 4.38
C LEU A 100 19.86 -3.78 2.94
N LEU A 101 19.47 -2.55 2.57
CA LEU A 101 19.69 -2.01 1.23
C LEU A 101 21.17 -1.70 0.97
N THR A 102 21.88 -1.14 1.96
CA THR A 102 23.28 -0.70 1.81
C THR A 102 24.30 -1.80 2.10
N LYS A 103 24.12 -2.55 3.20
CA LYS A 103 25.08 -3.54 3.72
C LYS A 103 24.63 -4.99 3.51
N LYS A 104 23.44 -5.22 2.95
CA LYS A 104 22.80 -6.54 2.81
C LYS A 104 22.53 -7.26 4.14
N LYS A 105 22.77 -6.64 5.29
CA LYS A 105 22.58 -7.24 6.61
C LYS A 105 22.27 -6.23 7.70
N THR A 106 21.56 -6.68 8.73
CA THR A 106 21.32 -5.90 9.96
C THR A 106 22.46 -6.07 10.96
N ASN A 107 22.40 -5.32 12.07
CA ASN A 107 23.15 -5.67 13.28
C ASN A 107 22.65 -7.00 13.86
N THR A 108 23.42 -7.58 14.79
CA THR A 108 23.00 -8.76 15.54
C THR A 108 21.77 -8.43 16.38
N LEU A 109 20.71 -9.22 16.19
CA LEU A 109 19.46 -9.14 16.92
C LEU A 109 19.24 -10.39 17.77
N SER A 110 18.49 -10.25 18.85
CA SER A 110 18.07 -11.38 19.70
C SER A 110 16.68 -11.86 19.30
N PHE A 111 16.56 -13.12 18.91
CA PHE A 111 15.32 -13.79 18.52
C PHE A 111 14.87 -14.78 19.59
N LYS A 112 13.59 -15.15 19.55
CA LYS A 112 13.00 -16.19 20.41
C LYS A 112 12.70 -17.44 19.58
N SER A 113 12.97 -18.60 20.14
CA SER A 113 12.59 -19.93 19.63
C SER A 113 11.88 -20.73 20.72
N LYS A 114 11.41 -21.94 20.38
CA LYS A 114 10.85 -22.88 21.36
C LYS A 114 11.84 -23.27 22.46
N THR A 115 13.15 -23.26 22.17
CA THR A 115 14.21 -23.74 23.06
C THR A 115 14.97 -22.63 23.79
N GLY A 116 14.64 -21.35 23.51
CA GLY A 116 15.31 -20.21 24.16
C GLY A 116 15.56 -19.04 23.21
N THR A 117 16.39 -18.11 23.67
CA THR A 117 16.82 -16.95 22.89
C THR A 117 18.12 -17.23 22.15
N TYR A 118 18.25 -16.72 20.94
CA TYR A 118 19.48 -16.84 20.14
C TYR A 118 19.76 -15.53 19.40
N LYS A 119 21.02 -15.33 19.04
CA LYS A 119 21.48 -14.16 18.29
C LYS A 119 21.64 -14.51 16.82
N ALA A 120 21.13 -13.66 15.95
CA ALA A 120 21.29 -13.80 14.50
C ALA A 120 21.28 -12.43 13.83
N VAL A 121 21.67 -12.38 12.57
CA VAL A 121 21.51 -11.21 11.70
C VAL A 121 20.44 -11.52 10.65
N LEU A 122 19.67 -10.51 10.25
CA LEU A 122 18.82 -10.61 9.05
C LEU A 122 19.64 -10.17 7.86
N THR A 123 19.55 -10.93 6.78
CA THR A 123 20.27 -10.68 5.52
C THR A 123 19.29 -10.60 4.36
N LEU A 124 19.64 -9.76 3.40
CA LEU A 124 18.88 -9.56 2.17
C LEU A 124 19.58 -10.30 1.03
N GLU A 125 19.03 -11.45 0.66
CA GLU A 125 19.48 -12.27 -0.47
C GLU A 125 18.54 -12.06 -1.67
N MET A 126 19.10 -12.00 -2.88
CA MET A 126 18.34 -11.82 -4.12
C MET A 126 18.35 -13.13 -4.93
N PRO A 127 17.21 -13.53 -5.52
CA PRO A 127 15.88 -12.91 -5.41
C PRO A 127 15.30 -13.08 -4.00
N VAL A 128 14.52 -12.09 -3.55
CA VAL A 128 13.82 -12.22 -2.27
C VAL A 128 12.63 -13.15 -2.46
N THR A 129 12.72 -14.36 -1.91
CA THR A 129 11.64 -15.34 -1.97
C THR A 129 10.52 -14.94 -1.01
N GLU A 130 9.31 -14.69 -1.55
CA GLU A 130 8.09 -14.36 -0.79
C GLU A 130 8.20 -13.18 0.19
N GLY A 131 9.18 -12.30 -0.02
CA GLY A 131 9.44 -11.15 0.85
C GLY A 131 10.10 -11.49 2.19
N GLN A 132 10.74 -12.67 2.29
CA GLN A 132 11.41 -13.14 3.50
C GLN A 132 12.92 -12.82 3.47
N LEU A 133 13.43 -12.33 4.61
CA LEU A 133 14.85 -12.12 4.87
C LEU A 133 15.46 -13.41 5.43
N VAL A 134 16.75 -13.66 5.16
CA VAL A 134 17.43 -14.86 5.66
C VAL A 134 18.06 -14.57 7.03
N ARG A 135 17.82 -15.46 8.02
CA ARG A 135 18.50 -15.41 9.33
C ARG A 135 19.82 -16.15 9.25
N VAL A 136 20.92 -15.45 9.49
CA VAL A 136 22.24 -16.06 9.62
C VAL A 136 22.66 -16.04 11.09
N PHE A 137 22.91 -17.23 11.64
CA PHE A 137 23.37 -17.39 13.01
C PHE A 137 24.85 -17.00 13.10
N LYS A 138 25.21 -16.37 14.21
CA LYS A 138 26.57 -15.92 14.48
C LYS A 138 27.14 -16.68 15.66
#